data_AF-A0A1F6DFD3-F1
#
_entry.id   AF-A0A1F6DFD3-F1
#
_cell.length_a   1.000
_cell.length_b   1.000
_cell.length_c   1.000
_cell.angle_alpha   90.00
_cell.angle_beta   90.00
_cell.angle_gamma   90.00
#
_symmetry.space_group_name_H-M   'P 1'
#
loop_
_entity.id
_entity.type
_entity.pdbx_description
1 polymer ?
#
loop_
_entity_poly.entity_id
_entity_poly.type
_entity_poly.pdbx_seq_one_letter_code
_entity_poly.pdbx_strand_id
1 'polypeptide(L)'
;MVRSNDMVLGFPSDVAGFSLLQYILAQKLKVRPGVYSHSISNAHIYDNQYAAVKEMLKRKSSHKSIKVALPKSAYDRAEKKDAKLLEQIVDVFQSQYKPQEAIKGLQIVM
;
A
#
# COMPACT_ATOMS: atom_id res chain seq x y z
N MET A 1 14.56 -3.89 5.63
CA MET A 1 15.22 -2.57 5.65
C MET A 1 15.22 -2.03 4.23
N VAL A 2 14.61 -0.86 4.01
CA VAL A 2 14.57 -0.17 2.72
C VAL A 2 15.78 0.75 2.63
N ARG A 3 16.63 0.54 1.63
CA ARG A 3 17.87 1.32 1.46
C ARG A 3 17.58 2.79 1.15
N SER A 4 16.64 3.05 0.26
CA SER A 4 16.24 4.38 -0.19
C SER A 4 14.75 4.39 -0.47
N ASN A 5 14.00 5.36 0.04
CA ASN A 5 12.56 5.43 -0.15
C ASN A 5 12.09 6.86 -0.45
N ASP A 6 11.49 7.04 -1.63
CA ASP A 6 10.70 8.22 -1.96
C ASP A 6 9.47 8.26 -1.05
N MET A 7 9.39 9.29 -0.21
CA MET A 7 8.34 9.40 0.80
C MET A 7 6.96 9.78 0.23
N VAL A 8 6.88 10.21 -1.03
CA VAL A 8 5.65 10.70 -1.67
C VAL A 8 4.99 9.60 -2.49
N LEU A 9 5.75 8.90 -3.33
CA LEU A 9 5.21 7.87 -4.23
C LEU A 9 5.58 6.45 -3.81
N GLY A 10 6.83 6.24 -3.40
CA GLY A 10 7.37 4.92 -3.07
C GLY A 10 6.81 4.40 -1.75
N PHE A 11 7.01 5.15 -0.67
CA PHE A 11 6.66 4.74 0.69
C PHE A 11 5.18 4.33 0.84
N PRO A 12 4.17 5.09 0.35
CA PRO A 12 2.78 4.66 0.45
C PRO A 12 2.51 3.34 -0.28
N SER A 13 3.14 3.14 -1.44
CA SER A 13 3.01 1.93 -2.25
C SER A 13 3.66 0.73 -1.56
N ASP A 14 4.86 0.92 -1.01
CA ASP A 14 5.61 -0.11 -0.28
C ASP A 14 4.86 -0.57 0.97
N VAL A 15 4.38 0.38 1.80
CA VAL A 15 3.64 0.06 3.02
C VAL A 15 2.39 -0.76 2.68
N ALA A 16 1.63 -0.35 1.66
CA ALA A 16 0.44 -1.09 1.22
C ALA A 16 0.79 -2.49 0.68
N GLY A 17 1.79 -2.59 -0.18
CA GLY A 17 2.22 -3.84 -0.80
C GLY A 17 2.77 -4.86 0.21
N PHE A 18 3.69 -4.44 1.08
CA PHE A 18 4.25 -5.33 2.11
C PHE A 18 3.20 -5.71 3.17
N SER A 19 2.30 -4.81 3.54
CA SER A 19 1.18 -5.15 4.41
C SER A 19 0.29 -6.22 3.75
N LEU A 20 -0.08 -6.05 2.47
CA LEU A 20 -0.87 -7.04 1.75
C LEU A 20 -0.16 -8.40 1.68
N LEU A 21 1.14 -8.40 1.38
CA LEU A 21 1.95 -9.62 1.37
C LEU A 21 1.95 -10.32 2.74
N GLN A 22 2.10 -9.56 3.83
CA GLN A 22 2.03 -10.10 5.19
C GLN A 22 0.69 -10.80 5.45
N TYR A 23 -0.43 -10.20 5.02
CA TYR A 23 -1.75 -10.82 5.16
C TYR A 23 -1.88 -12.10 4.32
N ILE A 24 -1.35 -12.12 3.10
CA ILE A 24 -1.36 -13.31 2.22
C ILE A 24 -0.58 -14.45 2.86
N LEU A 25 0.62 -14.18 3.36
CA LEU A 25 1.47 -15.16 4.03
C LEU A 25 0.84 -15.66 5.34
N ALA A 26 0.29 -14.75 6.15
CA ALA A 26 -0.41 -15.11 7.39
C ALA A 26 -1.59 -16.07 7.12
N GLN A 27 -2.37 -15.81 6.07
CA GLN A 27 -3.46 -16.72 5.66
C GLN A 27 -2.92 -18.10 5.27
N LYS A 28 -1.85 -18.16 4.46
CA LYS A 28 -1.23 -19.43 4.03
C LYS A 28 -0.73 -20.25 5.22
N LEU A 29 -0.12 -19.58 6.20
CA LEU A 29 0.43 -20.18 7.41
C LEU A 29 -0.62 -20.43 8.50
N LYS A 30 -1.89 -20.03 8.28
CA LYS A 30 -2.99 -20.13 9.25
C LYS A 30 -2.73 -19.40 10.57
N VAL A 31 -2.04 -18.26 10.50
CA VAL A 31 -1.77 -17.37 11.64
C VAL A 31 -2.42 -16.00 11.43
N ARG A 32 -2.40 -15.16 12.46
CA ARG A 32 -2.85 -13.76 12.35
C ARG A 32 -1.70 -12.86 11.87
N PRO A 33 -1.97 -11.81 11.09
CA PRO A 33 -0.96 -10.80 10.80
C PRO A 33 -0.51 -10.12 12.09
N GLY A 34 0.80 -9.92 12.22
CA GLY A 34 1.43 -9.22 13.33
C GLY A 34 1.65 -7.74 13.02
N VAL A 35 2.73 -7.18 13.55
CA VAL A 35 3.11 -5.79 13.31
C VAL A 35 4.00 -5.69 12.07
N TYR A 36 3.71 -4.71 11.21
CA TYR A 36 4.60 -4.34 10.11
C TYR A 36 5.59 -3.27 10.61
N SER A 37 6.89 -3.58 10.55
CA SER A 37 7.97 -2.64 10.86
C SER A 37 8.68 -2.21 9.58
N HIS A 38 8.63 -0.91 9.29
CA HIS A 38 9.24 -0.34 8.09
C HIS A 38 10.47 0.50 8.48
N SER A 39 11.67 -0.01 8.23
CA SER A 39 12.94 0.67 8.54
C SER A 39 13.58 1.20 7.26
N ILE A 40 13.88 2.49 7.22
CA ILE A 40 14.43 3.19 6.05
C ILE A 40 15.82 3.73 6.38
N SER A 41 16.78 3.54 5.48
CA SER A 41 18.12 4.13 5.61
C SER A 41 18.18 5.54 5.03
N ASN A 42 17.66 5.77 3.82
CA ASN A 42 17.55 7.09 3.20
C ASN A 42 16.10 7.42 2.83
N ALA A 43 15.40 8.12 3.72
CA ALA A 43 14.07 8.68 3.45
C ALA A 43 14.24 10.05 2.79
N HIS A 44 13.69 10.23 1.59
CA HIS A 44 13.86 11.45 0.82
C HIS A 44 12.58 11.88 0.12
N ILE A 45 12.53 13.16 -0.23
CA ILE A 45 11.49 13.79 -1.05
C ILE A 45 12.24 14.44 -2.21
N TYR A 46 11.79 14.23 -3.45
CA TYR A 46 12.39 14.89 -4.60
C TYR A 46 11.97 16.37 -4.67
N ASP A 47 12.85 17.23 -5.18
CA ASP A 47 12.59 18.68 -5.22
C ASP A 47 11.31 19.04 -6.00
N ASN A 48 11.01 18.27 -7.06
CA ASN A 48 9.79 18.44 -7.85
C ASN A 48 8.50 18.01 -7.11
N GLN A 49 8.60 17.37 -5.95
CA GLN A 49 7.48 16.91 -5.13
C GLN A 49 7.13 17.85 -3.96
N TYR A 50 7.93 18.90 -3.69
CA TYR A 50 7.71 19.76 -2.52
C TYR A 50 6.34 20.44 -2.50
N ALA A 51 5.82 20.86 -3.66
CA ALA A 51 4.48 21.44 -3.73
C ALA A 51 3.39 20.43 -3.33
N ALA A 52 3.51 19.18 -3.79
CA ALA A 52 2.60 18.10 -3.44
C ALA A 52 2.67 17.76 -1.96
N VAL A 53 3.88 17.67 -1.37
CA VAL A 53 4.03 17.42 0.06
C VAL A 53 3.38 18.52 0.91
N LYS A 54 3.58 19.79 0.55
CA LYS A 54 2.92 20.91 1.23
C LYS A 54 1.39 20.82 1.17
N GLU A 55 0.85 20.36 0.05
CA GLU A 55 -0.58 20.10 -0.10
C GLU A 55 -1.04 18.91 0.75
N MET A 56 -0.32 17.78 0.73
CA MET A 56 -0.61 16.61 1.56
C MET A 56 -0.66 16.96 3.04
N LEU A 57 0.28 17.78 3.53
CA LEU A 57 0.35 18.20 4.94
C LEU A 57 -0.83 19.08 5.38
N LYS A 58 -1.50 19.78 4.45
CA LYS A 58 -2.71 20.58 4.74
C LYS A 58 -3.97 19.73 4.83
N ARG A 59 -3.97 18.54 4.22
CA ARG A 59 -5.13 17.65 4.17
C ARG A 59 -5.38 17.02 5.53
N LYS A 60 -6.63 17.09 5.99
CA LYS A 60 -7.10 16.34 7.16
C LYS A 60 -7.87 15.12 6.68
N SER A 61 -7.45 13.93 7.09
CA SER A 61 -8.15 12.69 6.73
C SER A 61 -9.02 12.22 7.89
N SER A 62 -10.31 12.00 7.61
CA SER A 62 -11.23 11.27 8.50
C SER A 62 -11.53 9.86 7.97
N HIS A 63 -10.71 9.36 7.03
CA HIS A 63 -10.88 8.05 6.41
C HIS A 63 -10.70 6.95 7.46
N LYS A 64 -11.60 5.95 7.46
CA LYS A 64 -11.59 4.85 8.42
C LYS A 64 -10.58 3.79 7.98
N SER A 65 -9.91 3.15 8.95
CA SER A 65 -9.01 2.03 8.69
C SER A 65 -9.69 0.95 7.85
N ILE A 66 -9.00 0.49 6.80
CA ILE A 66 -9.47 -0.59 5.93
C ILE A 66 -9.29 -1.93 6.64
N LYS A 67 -10.29 -2.79 6.58
CA LYS A 67 -10.17 -4.19 7.01
C LYS A 67 -9.85 -5.06 5.80
N VAL A 68 -8.71 -5.73 5.85
CA VAL A 68 -8.28 -6.64 4.79
C VAL A 68 -8.92 -8.01 4.99
N ALA A 69 -9.81 -8.39 4.08
CA ALA A 69 -10.45 -9.71 4.03
C ALA A 69 -10.04 -10.42 2.74
N LEU A 70 -8.98 -11.24 2.81
CA LEU A 70 -8.46 -11.92 1.63
C LEU A 70 -9.36 -13.07 1.15
N PRO A 71 -9.48 -13.29 -0.17
CA PRO A 71 -10.06 -14.51 -0.71
C PRO A 71 -9.34 -15.75 -0.15
N LYS A 72 -10.06 -16.88 -0.04
CA LYS A 72 -9.46 -18.13 0.47
C LYS A 72 -8.31 -18.58 -0.42
N SER A 73 -7.25 -19.09 0.22
CA SER A 73 -6.05 -19.64 -0.42
C SER A 73 -5.41 -18.65 -1.40
N ALA A 74 -5.34 -17.37 -1.03
CA ALA A 74 -4.83 -16.30 -1.89
C ALA A 74 -3.41 -16.59 -2.42
N TYR A 75 -2.52 -17.10 -1.56
CA TYR A 75 -1.15 -17.48 -1.94
C TYR A 75 -1.14 -18.56 -3.03
N ASP A 76 -1.86 -19.67 -2.82
CA ASP A 76 -1.89 -20.80 -3.77
C ASP A 76 -2.51 -20.41 -5.11
N ARG A 77 -3.52 -19.53 -5.07
CA ARG A 77 -4.17 -19.00 -6.27
C ARG A 77 -3.23 -18.06 -7.04
N ALA A 78 -2.43 -17.26 -6.33
CA ALA A 78 -1.43 -16.40 -6.94
C ALA A 78 -0.34 -17.22 -7.66
N GLU A 79 0.16 -18.30 -7.04
CA GLU A 79 1.14 -19.20 -7.67
C GLU A 79 0.60 -19.85 -8.95
N LYS A 80 -0.71 -20.17 -8.97
CA LYS A 80 -1.41 -20.69 -10.15
C LYS A 80 -1.80 -19.64 -11.17
N LYS A 81 -1.43 -18.37 -10.95
CA LYS A 81 -1.77 -17.24 -11.83
C LYS A 81 -3.28 -17.12 -12.08
N ASP A 82 -4.08 -17.34 -11.04
CA ASP A 82 -5.54 -17.17 -11.13
C ASP A 82 -5.90 -15.73 -11.51
N ALA A 83 -6.41 -15.55 -12.72
CA ALA A 83 -6.78 -14.24 -13.27
C ALA A 83 -7.83 -13.49 -12.44
N LYS A 84 -8.70 -14.22 -11.72
CA LYS A 84 -9.78 -13.61 -10.91
C LYS A 84 -9.34 -13.18 -9.53
N LEU A 85 -8.15 -13.59 -9.08
CA LEU A 85 -7.69 -13.28 -7.72
C LEU A 85 -7.50 -11.78 -7.52
N LEU A 86 -6.95 -11.08 -8.52
CA LEU A 86 -6.69 -9.65 -8.45
C LEU A 86 -7.99 -8.86 -8.26
N GLU A 87 -8.99 -9.11 -9.11
CA GLU A 87 -10.30 -8.46 -9.05
C GLU A 87 -10.93 -8.63 -7.66
N GLN A 88 -10.95 -9.85 -7.14
CA GLN A 88 -11.51 -10.13 -5.82
C GLN A 88 -10.78 -9.41 -4.68
N ILE A 89 -9.45 -9.28 -4.76
CA ILE A 89 -8.68 -8.52 -3.78
C ILE A 89 -9.02 -7.03 -3.91
N VAL A 90 -9.07 -6.50 -5.12
CA VAL A 90 -9.39 -5.09 -5.40
C VAL A 90 -10.78 -4.72 -4.89
N ASP A 91 -11.80 -5.55 -5.11
CA ASP A 91 -13.18 -5.31 -4.66
C ASP A 91 -13.28 -5.10 -3.14
N VAL A 92 -12.49 -5.86 -2.36
CA VAL A 92 -12.42 -5.74 -0.90
C VAL A 92 -11.92 -4.35 -0.48
N PHE A 93 -10.94 -3.81 -1.21
CA PHE A 93 -10.40 -2.47 -0.94
C PHE A 93 -11.34 -1.38 -1.46
N GLN A 94 -11.84 -1.51 -2.69
CA GLN A 94 -12.66 -0.49 -3.36
C GLN A 94 -13.95 -0.18 -2.61
N SER A 95 -14.55 -1.18 -1.95
CA SER A 95 -15.75 -0.98 -1.12
C SER A 95 -15.51 -0.13 0.15
N GLN A 96 -14.26 -0.02 0.60
CA GLN A 96 -13.88 0.65 1.86
C GLN A 96 -13.02 1.90 1.65
N TYR A 97 -12.23 1.93 0.57
CA TYR A 97 -11.25 2.97 0.31
C TYR A 97 -11.91 4.19 -0.32
N LYS A 98 -11.96 5.28 0.46
CA LYS A 98 -12.54 6.58 0.07
C LYS A 98 -11.48 7.66 0.32
N PRO A 99 -10.39 7.66 -0.46
CA PRO A 99 -9.32 8.64 -0.30
C PRO A 99 -9.81 10.03 -0.70
N GLN A 100 -9.04 11.05 -0.32
CA GLN A 100 -9.18 12.39 -0.88
C GLN A 100 -8.69 12.40 -2.34
N GLU A 101 -9.04 13.46 -3.07
CA GLU A 101 -8.66 13.65 -4.48
C GLU A 101 -7.17 13.46 -4.72
N ALA A 102 -6.82 12.75 -5.79
CA ALA A 102 -5.42 12.52 -6.15
C ALA A 102 -4.69 13.84 -6.41
N ILE A 103 -3.45 13.97 -5.89
CA ILE A 103 -2.57 15.07 -6.28
C ILE A 103 -1.98 14.74 -7.65
N LYS A 104 -2.38 15.50 -8.67
CA LYS A 104 -1.99 15.29 -10.06
C LYS A 104 -0.67 15.98 -10.39
N GLY A 105 -0.05 15.60 -11.51
CA GLY A 105 1.13 16.26 -12.05
C GLY A 105 2.46 15.89 -11.36
N LEU A 106 2.44 14.88 -10.49
CA LEU A 106 3.66 14.32 -9.91
C LEU A 106 4.45 13.57 -10.98
N GLN A 107 5.66 14.03 -11.28
CA GLN A 107 6.57 13.32 -12.16
C GLN A 107 7.37 12.29 -11.37
N ILE A 108 7.40 11.05 -11.87
CA ILE A 108 8.26 10.00 -11.33
C ILE A 108 9.69 10.39 -11.67
N VAL A 109 10.52 10.52 -10.64
CA VAL A 109 11.95 10.72 -10.80
C VAL A 109 12.59 9.32 -10.83
N MET A 110 13.24 8.99 -11.95
CA MET A 110 14.02 7.75 -12.10
C MET A 110 15.47 7.97 -11.72
#